data_AF-A0A4Q4SMT8-F1
#
_entry.id   AF-A0A4Q4SMT8-F1
#
_cell.length_a   1.000
_cell.length_b   1.000
_cell.length_c   1.000
_cell.angle_alpha   90.00
_cell.angle_beta   90.00
_cell.angle_gamma   90.00
#
_symmetry.space_group_name_H-M   'P 1'
#
loop_
_entity.id
_entity.type
_entity.pdbx_description
1 polymer ?
#
loop_
_entity_poly.entity_id
_entity_poly.type
_entity_poly.pdbx_seq_one_letter_code
_entity_poly.pdbx_strand_id
1 'polypeptide(L)'
;MSVPYQCIVAHSSESAGEWVIFGASGSKIVAHSSRGATTTWPPQDNQIEDQQEGDSEERPGKRIKLEQPKEQRSNFSSLILSSDGQYLVGITGEDKCIRVFQIDSQNRLQQLSERCMSRRPSSIILTSDNTTILCADKFGDVYALPLLPSPDDDKVEEPSETPATAQPDQKEWMPSATTLTVHSGRNRKTLEEQLKQKAKGPAKSKEPMRFKHELLLGHVSMLTDVAYTKVEGRSYIITADRDEHIRISRGPPQAHIIEGFCFGHEAFVSRLCFTQSGQLVSGGGDDHLFVWDWQNGLLKEKLAIRDLAFAHLQERGLVPTGVESATFKVAVTGIWSLPTRDGAETILVACEGVPALFSFKLGVSTLGDSIPLSGNALGVAIIHTSTGSLKLAVSIDSVQKPGSTTEVREDKVPRLQCLARQQAGGWHEDPELANTLKIFEQGGDKLLADDKAVRDMLYNVENLRKRPGAED
;
A
#
# COMPACT_ATOMS: atom_id res chain seq x y z
N MET A 1 3.21 7.92 22.26
CA MET A 1 4.23 7.66 21.22
C MET A 1 3.74 8.26 19.91
N SER A 2 4.57 8.39 18.88
CA SER A 2 4.11 8.80 17.55
C SER A 2 3.78 7.55 16.72
N VAL A 3 2.86 7.65 15.77
CA VAL A 3 2.48 6.53 14.90
C VAL A 3 3.65 6.21 13.95
N PRO A 4 4.15 4.96 13.80
CA PRO A 4 5.21 4.62 12.84
C PRO A 4 4.90 5.06 11.41
N TYR A 5 5.92 5.18 10.56
CA TYR A 5 5.69 5.53 9.16
C TYR A 5 5.17 4.31 8.39
N GLN A 6 3.92 4.32 7.94
CA GLN A 6 3.30 3.17 7.27
C GLN A 6 3.91 2.93 5.89
N CYS A 7 4.26 4.01 5.21
CA CYS A 7 4.90 3.96 3.90
C CYS A 7 5.95 5.06 3.80
N ILE A 8 7.05 4.73 3.12
CA ILE A 8 8.17 5.62 2.90
C ILE A 8 8.64 5.45 1.47
N VAL A 9 8.89 6.56 0.80
CA VAL A 9 9.39 6.61 -0.58
C VAL A 9 10.48 7.67 -0.67
N ALA A 10 11.46 7.46 -1.53
CA ALA A 10 12.51 8.44 -1.79
C ALA A 10 12.61 8.73 -3.28
N HIS A 11 12.86 9.99 -3.59
CA HIS A 11 13.32 10.43 -4.89
C HIS A 11 14.80 10.80 -4.76
N SER A 12 15.64 10.31 -5.67
CA SER A 12 17.05 10.71 -5.75
C SER A 12 17.32 11.24 -7.15
N SER A 13 17.78 12.48 -7.23
CA SER A 13 18.19 13.13 -8.48
C SER A 13 19.62 12.73 -8.81
N GLU A 14 19.81 12.02 -9.92
CA GLU A 14 21.11 11.54 -10.37
C GLU A 14 22.08 12.67 -10.72
N SER A 15 21.57 13.83 -11.16
CA SER A 15 22.38 14.95 -11.63
C SER A 15 22.92 15.85 -10.51
N ALA A 16 22.20 15.95 -9.38
CA ALA A 16 22.56 16.84 -8.28
C ALA A 16 23.02 16.09 -7.01
N GLY A 17 22.87 14.76 -6.95
CA GLY A 17 23.08 14.00 -5.71
C GLY A 17 22.08 14.37 -4.61
N GLU A 18 20.99 15.01 -5.00
CA GLU A 18 19.94 15.48 -4.11
C GLU A 18 18.91 14.38 -3.93
N TRP A 19 18.46 14.22 -2.70
CA TRP A 19 17.45 13.25 -2.37
C TRP A 19 16.37 13.87 -1.50
N VAL A 20 15.17 13.35 -1.63
CA VAL A 20 14.00 13.74 -0.84
C VAL A 20 13.30 12.47 -0.40
N ILE A 21 13.02 12.36 0.88
CA ILE A 21 12.27 11.25 1.47
C ILE A 21 10.90 11.76 1.88
N PHE A 22 9.87 11.01 1.53
CA PHE A 22 8.50 11.22 1.96
C PHE A 22 8.07 10.03 2.81
N GLY A 23 7.64 10.28 4.04
CA GLY A 23 7.07 9.27 4.92
C GLY A 23 5.65 9.66 5.32
N ALA A 24 4.68 8.77 5.12
CA ALA A 24 3.37 8.95 5.72
C ALA A 24 3.34 8.36 7.13
N SER A 25 2.80 9.12 8.08
CA SER A 25 2.57 8.75 9.47
C SER A 25 1.13 9.10 9.82
N GLY A 26 0.26 8.10 9.67
CA GLY A 26 -1.18 8.24 9.83
C GLY A 26 -1.75 9.13 8.75
N SER A 27 -2.31 10.26 9.15
CA SER A 27 -2.90 11.26 8.24
C SER A 27 -1.91 12.30 7.71
N LYS A 28 -0.65 12.29 8.18
CA LYS A 28 0.36 13.29 7.82
C LYS A 28 1.42 12.70 6.90
N ILE A 29 1.91 13.52 5.97
CA ILE A 29 3.11 13.20 5.17
C ILE A 29 4.22 14.15 5.61
N VAL A 30 5.38 13.59 5.96
CA VAL A 30 6.60 14.34 6.27
C VAL A 30 7.56 14.19 5.10
N ALA A 31 8.03 15.31 4.55
CA ALA A 31 9.05 15.33 3.54
C ALA A 31 10.35 15.94 4.08
N HIS A 32 11.49 15.35 3.76
CA HIS A 32 12.80 15.89 4.11
C HIS A 32 13.77 15.73 2.95
N SER A 33 14.54 16.78 2.69
CA SER A 33 15.51 16.82 1.60
C SER A 33 16.95 16.80 2.12
N SER A 34 17.88 16.39 1.25
CA SER A 34 19.32 16.45 1.50
C SER A 34 19.84 17.86 1.80
N ARG A 35 19.12 18.91 1.37
CA ARG A 35 19.41 20.31 1.66
C ARG A 35 18.93 20.77 3.05
N GLY A 36 18.33 19.87 3.84
CA GLY A 36 17.81 20.16 5.18
C GLY A 36 16.41 20.78 5.21
N ALA A 37 15.77 21.03 4.06
CA ALA A 37 14.40 21.50 4.03
C ALA A 37 13.46 20.37 4.47
N THR A 38 12.63 20.65 5.48
CA THR A 38 11.60 19.74 5.99
C THR A 38 10.23 20.37 5.83
N THR A 39 9.28 19.59 5.35
CA THR A 39 7.90 20.02 5.19
C THR A 39 6.96 18.96 5.76
N THR A 40 5.77 19.37 6.20
CA THR A 40 4.75 18.44 6.66
C THR A 40 3.44 18.84 6.02
N TRP A 41 2.72 17.85 5.51
CA TRP A 41 1.38 18.00 4.98
C TRP A 41 0.37 17.25 5.87
N PRO A 42 -0.77 17.85 6.24
CA PRO A 42 -1.12 19.26 6.02
C PRO A 42 -0.15 20.22 6.75
N PRO A 43 0.06 21.46 6.25
CA PRO A 43 0.84 22.46 6.96
C PRO A 43 0.32 22.60 8.39
N GLN A 44 1.20 22.76 9.38
CA GLN A 44 0.75 23.08 10.73
C GLN A 44 0.09 24.47 10.66
N ASP A 45 -1.22 24.54 10.85
CA ASP A 45 -1.87 25.80 11.18
C ASP A 45 -1.26 26.27 12.50
N ASN A 46 -0.43 27.30 12.43
CA ASN A 46 -0.24 28.18 13.57
C ASN A 46 -1.62 28.79 13.82
N GLN A 47 -2.43 28.15 14.67
CA GLN A 47 -3.56 28.82 15.27
C GLN A 47 -3.00 30.07 15.94
N ILE A 48 -3.36 31.19 15.33
CA ILE A 48 -3.25 32.53 15.89
C ILE A 48 -3.71 32.41 17.34
N GLU A 49 -2.82 32.79 18.24
CA GLU A 49 -3.08 32.95 19.67
C GLU A 49 -4.48 33.54 19.86
N ASP A 50 -5.32 32.83 20.60
CA ASP A 50 -6.59 33.34 21.10
C ASP A 50 -6.34 34.71 21.71
N GLN A 51 -6.81 35.75 21.00
CA GLN A 51 -6.83 37.10 21.50
C GLN A 51 -7.75 37.14 22.72
N GLN A 52 -7.13 37.39 23.86
CA GLN A 52 -7.62 38.14 25.02
C GLN A 52 -9.14 38.26 25.15
N GLU A 53 -9.67 37.60 26.18
CA GLU A 53 -10.96 37.89 26.81
C GLU A 53 -11.10 39.40 27.06
N GLY A 54 -11.83 40.07 26.17
CA GLY A 54 -12.39 41.40 26.36
C GLY A 54 -13.84 41.27 26.78
N ASP A 55 -14.09 41.56 28.06
CA ASP A 55 -15.38 41.56 28.73
C ASP A 55 -16.36 42.56 28.08
N SER A 56 -17.49 42.08 27.56
CA SER A 56 -18.70 42.89 27.36
C SER A 56 -19.95 42.01 27.34
N GLU A 57 -20.77 42.18 28.38
CA GLU A 57 -22.04 41.51 28.62
C GLU A 57 -23.07 41.74 27.49
N GLU A 58 -23.54 40.67 26.82
CA GLU A 58 -24.83 40.69 26.12
C GLU A 58 -25.56 39.33 26.19
N ARG A 59 -26.90 39.42 26.20
CA ARG A 59 -27.92 38.45 26.69
C ARG A 59 -27.99 37.09 25.96
N PRO A 60 -28.52 36.02 26.59
CA PRO A 60 -28.43 34.65 26.09
C PRO A 60 -29.48 34.36 24.99
N GLY A 61 -29.07 34.49 23.73
CA GLY A 61 -29.75 33.87 22.59
C GLY A 61 -29.17 32.46 22.33
N LYS A 62 -30.02 31.43 22.28
CA LYS A 62 -29.64 30.05 21.92
C LYS A 62 -29.03 30.01 20.51
N ARG A 63 -27.72 30.20 20.39
CA ARG A 63 -26.93 29.75 19.25
C ARG A 63 -26.55 28.30 19.47
N ILE A 64 -27.24 27.39 18.79
CA ILE A 64 -26.77 26.03 18.62
C ILE A 64 -25.44 26.13 17.89
N LYS A 65 -24.33 25.86 18.59
CA LYS A 65 -23.05 25.59 17.96
C LYS A 65 -23.25 24.34 17.11
N LEU A 66 -23.45 24.51 15.79
CA LEU A 66 -23.13 23.42 14.87
C LEU A 66 -21.62 23.21 15.02
N GLU A 67 -21.24 22.16 15.75
CA GLU A 67 -19.89 21.62 15.64
C GLU A 67 -19.67 21.33 14.16
N GLN A 68 -18.73 22.05 13.53
CA GLN A 68 -18.20 21.62 12.25
C GLN A 68 -17.77 20.16 12.42
N PRO A 69 -18.13 19.25 11.50
CA PRO A 69 -17.73 17.86 11.64
C PRO A 69 -16.21 17.84 11.77
N LYS A 70 -15.71 17.30 12.89
CA LYS A 70 -14.27 17.08 13.07
C LYS A 70 -13.78 16.37 11.81
N GLU A 71 -12.94 17.04 11.01
CA GLU A 71 -12.31 16.43 9.85
C GLU A 71 -11.57 15.19 10.35
N GLN A 72 -12.17 14.03 10.13
CA GLN A 72 -11.57 12.77 10.52
C GLN A 72 -10.52 12.45 9.47
N ARG A 73 -9.29 12.89 9.74
CA ARG A 73 -8.18 12.78 8.80
C ARG A 73 -7.83 11.31 8.60
N SER A 74 -7.94 10.86 7.35
CA SER A 74 -7.77 9.45 6.97
C SER A 74 -6.30 9.06 6.89
N ASN A 75 -6.00 7.82 7.27
CA ASN A 75 -4.64 7.28 7.22
C ASN A 75 -4.21 6.88 5.80
N PHE A 76 -2.94 7.19 5.46
CA PHE A 76 -2.33 6.74 4.21
C PHE A 76 -1.93 5.27 4.28
N SER A 77 -2.30 4.50 3.25
CA SER A 77 -1.93 3.08 3.13
C SER A 77 -0.87 2.80 2.07
N SER A 78 -0.69 3.70 1.10
CA SER A 78 0.34 3.57 0.07
C SER A 78 0.74 4.93 -0.46
N LEU A 79 2.02 5.07 -0.86
CA LEU A 79 2.59 6.23 -1.53
C LEU A 79 3.39 5.77 -2.74
N ILE A 80 3.24 6.48 -3.87
CA ILE A 80 4.06 6.30 -5.06
C ILE A 80 4.54 7.65 -5.59
N LEU A 81 5.73 7.67 -6.15
CA LEU A 81 6.30 8.83 -6.82
C LEU A 81 6.21 8.66 -8.33
N SER A 82 5.98 9.77 -9.03
CA SER A 82 6.19 9.89 -10.47
C SER A 82 7.66 9.70 -10.84
N SER A 83 7.93 9.21 -12.04
CA SER A 83 9.30 8.96 -12.50
C SER A 83 10.15 10.23 -12.62
N ASP A 84 9.50 11.39 -12.79
CA ASP A 84 10.12 12.72 -12.82
C ASP A 84 10.32 13.35 -11.43
N GLY A 85 9.75 12.73 -10.38
CA GLY A 85 9.83 13.24 -9.00
C GLY A 85 9.00 14.49 -8.72
N GLN A 86 8.11 14.91 -9.64
CA GLN A 86 7.31 16.14 -9.48
C GLN A 86 5.97 15.92 -8.77
N TYR A 87 5.46 14.70 -8.84
CA TYR A 87 4.18 14.31 -8.26
C TYR A 87 4.31 13.14 -7.30
N LEU A 88 3.59 13.23 -6.18
CA LEU A 88 3.40 12.17 -5.20
C LEU A 88 1.92 11.78 -5.20
N VAL A 89 1.61 10.48 -5.29
CA VAL A 89 0.24 9.97 -5.23
C VAL A 89 0.09 9.08 -4.00
N GLY A 90 -0.95 9.30 -3.21
CA GLY A 90 -1.24 8.54 -2.01
C GLY A 90 -2.64 7.95 -2.00
N ILE A 91 -2.77 6.77 -1.41
CA ILE A 91 -4.07 6.16 -1.10
C ILE A 91 -4.41 6.44 0.36
N THR A 92 -5.60 6.95 0.63
CA THR A 92 -6.19 6.99 1.97
C THR A 92 -7.28 5.93 2.09
N GLY A 93 -7.10 5.00 3.04
CA GLY A 93 -7.90 3.77 3.09
C GLY A 93 -9.29 3.93 3.69
N GLU A 94 -9.48 4.92 4.57
CA GLU A 94 -10.72 5.15 5.33
C GLU A 94 -11.75 5.94 4.51
N ASP A 95 -11.31 6.97 3.80
CA ASP A 95 -12.12 7.77 2.87
C ASP A 95 -12.19 7.16 1.45
N LYS A 96 -11.37 6.15 1.15
CA LYS A 96 -11.25 5.49 -0.16
C LYS A 96 -10.80 6.44 -1.27
N CYS A 97 -10.04 7.47 -0.92
CA CYS A 97 -9.64 8.49 -1.88
C CYS A 97 -8.19 8.28 -2.36
N ILE A 98 -7.98 8.66 -3.62
CA ILE A 98 -6.65 8.81 -4.23
C ILE A 98 -6.33 10.29 -4.21
N ARG A 99 -5.24 10.65 -3.55
CA ARG A 99 -4.77 12.04 -3.42
C ARG A 99 -3.53 12.24 -4.28
N VAL A 100 -3.53 13.28 -5.11
CA VAL A 100 -2.38 13.66 -5.95
C VAL A 100 -1.80 14.95 -5.40
N PHE A 101 -0.49 14.95 -5.16
CA PHE A 101 0.26 16.08 -4.65
C PHE A 101 1.31 16.51 -5.67
N GLN A 102 1.45 17.81 -5.88
CA GLN A 102 2.59 18.41 -6.55
C GLN A 102 3.69 18.71 -5.52
N ILE A 103 4.92 18.39 -5.88
CA ILE A 103 6.11 18.68 -5.10
C ILE A 103 6.70 19.99 -5.64
N ASP A 104 6.70 21.04 -4.82
CA ASP A 104 7.30 22.32 -5.21
C ASP A 104 8.84 22.30 -5.13
N SER A 105 9.50 23.35 -5.60
CA SER A 105 10.97 23.48 -5.55
C SER A 105 11.58 23.46 -4.13
N GLN A 106 10.75 23.62 -3.10
CA GLN A 106 11.11 23.57 -1.69
C GLN A 106 10.66 22.24 -1.03
N ASN A 107 10.21 21.27 -1.82
CA ASN A 107 9.68 19.98 -1.39
C ASN A 107 8.43 20.07 -0.49
N ARG A 108 7.64 21.15 -0.62
CA ARG A 108 6.30 21.23 -0.02
C ARG A 108 5.31 20.51 -0.94
N LEU A 109 4.38 19.81 -0.28
CA LEU A 109 3.31 19.10 -0.94
C LEU A 109 2.09 20.00 -1.07
N GLN A 110 1.67 20.25 -2.30
CA GLN A 110 0.40 20.91 -2.62
C GLN A 110 -0.57 19.85 -3.14
N GLN A 111 -1.69 19.62 -2.43
CA GLN A 111 -2.73 18.71 -2.91
C GLN A 111 -3.40 19.30 -4.15
N LEU A 112 -3.26 18.64 -5.30
CA LEU A 112 -3.90 19.03 -6.56
C LEU A 112 -5.27 18.39 -6.74
N SER A 113 -5.42 17.14 -6.30
CA SER A 113 -6.64 16.36 -6.55
C SER A 113 -6.93 15.41 -5.40
N GLU A 114 -8.22 15.21 -5.12
CA GLU A 114 -8.76 14.21 -4.21
C GLU A 114 -9.92 13.51 -4.93
N ARG A 115 -9.79 12.20 -5.17
CA ARG A 115 -10.76 11.41 -5.93
C ARG A 115 -11.20 10.21 -5.14
N CYS A 116 -12.46 10.19 -4.72
CA CYS A 116 -12.99 9.15 -3.87
C CYS A 116 -13.61 8.02 -4.68
N MET A 117 -12.99 6.85 -4.59
CA MET A 117 -13.35 5.66 -5.35
C MET A 117 -14.59 4.99 -4.75
N SER A 118 -15.37 4.30 -5.59
CA SER A 118 -16.55 3.56 -5.13
C SER A 118 -16.20 2.44 -4.13
N ARG A 119 -15.00 1.87 -4.26
CA ARG A 119 -14.39 0.84 -3.42
C ARG A 119 -13.01 1.30 -2.95
N ARG A 120 -12.56 0.76 -1.82
CA ARG A 120 -11.24 1.08 -1.26
C ARG A 120 -10.14 0.63 -2.24
N PRO A 121 -9.27 1.54 -2.69
CA PRO A 121 -8.07 1.16 -3.44
C PRO A 121 -7.17 0.25 -2.61
N SER A 122 -6.68 -0.83 -3.21
CA SER A 122 -5.71 -1.75 -2.59
C SER A 122 -4.28 -1.44 -3.05
N SER A 123 -4.07 -1.17 -4.34
CA SER A 123 -2.77 -0.81 -4.89
C SER A 123 -2.89 0.22 -6.02
N ILE A 124 -1.87 1.05 -6.19
CA ILE A 124 -1.78 2.07 -7.24
C ILE A 124 -0.40 2.02 -7.89
N ILE A 125 -0.35 2.31 -9.19
CA ILE A 125 0.90 2.51 -9.93
C ILE A 125 0.72 3.56 -11.03
N LEU A 126 1.80 4.25 -11.40
CA LEU A 126 1.82 5.18 -12.53
C LEU A 126 2.28 4.47 -13.80
N THR A 127 1.72 4.86 -14.93
CA THR A 127 2.24 4.50 -16.25
C THR A 127 3.62 5.13 -16.49
N SER A 128 4.43 4.53 -17.36
CA SER A 128 5.81 4.99 -17.62
C SER A 128 5.92 6.42 -18.18
N ASP A 129 4.83 6.95 -18.73
CA ASP A 129 4.71 8.33 -19.23
C ASP A 129 4.23 9.33 -18.17
N ASN A 130 3.99 8.89 -16.92
CA ASN A 130 3.41 9.67 -15.83
C ASN A 130 2.06 10.32 -16.16
N THR A 131 1.30 9.84 -17.15
CA THR A 131 0.01 10.48 -17.49
C THR A 131 -1.18 9.84 -16.80
N THR A 132 -1.06 8.57 -16.40
CA THR A 132 -2.19 7.77 -15.94
C THR A 132 -1.85 7.03 -14.65
N ILE A 133 -2.75 7.11 -13.68
CA ILE A 133 -2.76 6.29 -12.48
C ILE A 133 -3.59 5.06 -12.75
N LEU A 134 -2.99 3.90 -12.57
CA LEU A 134 -3.70 2.62 -12.50
C LEU A 134 -4.02 2.35 -11.04
N CYS A 135 -5.30 2.13 -10.74
CA CYS A 135 -5.80 1.86 -9.40
C CYS A 135 -6.49 0.50 -9.38
N ALA A 136 -5.95 -0.44 -8.61
CA ALA A 136 -6.61 -1.69 -8.26
C ALA A 136 -7.45 -1.49 -6.99
N ASP A 137 -8.68 -1.99 -7.01
CA ASP A 137 -9.57 -1.93 -5.85
C ASP A 137 -9.68 -3.28 -5.11
N LYS A 138 -10.20 -3.22 -3.88
CA LYS A 138 -10.37 -4.41 -3.03
C LYS A 138 -11.42 -5.41 -3.55
N PHE A 139 -12.21 -5.05 -4.55
CA PHE A 139 -13.28 -5.90 -5.12
C PHE A 139 -12.85 -6.65 -6.37
N GLY A 140 -11.69 -6.31 -6.95
CA GLY A 140 -11.16 -6.99 -8.11
C GLY A 140 -10.96 -6.09 -9.32
N ASP A 141 -11.44 -4.85 -9.30
CA ASP A 141 -11.45 -3.98 -10.48
C ASP A 141 -10.17 -3.14 -10.59
N VAL A 142 -9.70 -2.91 -11.82
CA VAL A 142 -8.61 -1.99 -12.13
C VAL A 142 -9.13 -0.84 -12.98
N TYR A 143 -8.89 0.39 -12.51
CA TYR A 143 -9.27 1.62 -13.17
C TYR A 143 -8.06 2.38 -13.68
N ALA A 144 -8.17 3.02 -14.84
CA ALA A 144 -7.28 4.08 -15.29
C ALA A 144 -7.88 5.44 -14.95
N LEU A 145 -7.07 6.30 -14.33
CA LEU A 145 -7.41 7.69 -14.03
C LEU A 145 -6.30 8.62 -14.53
N PRO A 146 -6.59 9.80 -15.09
CA PRO A 146 -5.54 10.75 -15.45
C PRO A 146 -4.78 11.22 -14.20
N LEU A 147 -3.45 11.41 -14.29
CA LEU A 147 -2.66 11.93 -13.16
C LEU A 147 -3.13 13.33 -12.78
N LEU A 148 -3.28 14.19 -13.78
CA LEU A 148 -3.77 15.56 -13.64
C LEU A 148 -5.19 15.64 -14.21
N PRO A 149 -6.20 16.03 -13.42
CA PRO A 149 -7.53 16.28 -13.94
C PRO A 149 -7.48 17.53 -14.84
N SER A 150 -8.07 17.44 -16.02
CA SER A 150 -8.35 18.61 -16.85
C SER A 150 -9.69 19.24 -16.43
N PRO A 151 -9.89 20.55 -16.64
CA PRO A 151 -11.17 21.22 -16.32
C PRO A 151 -12.39 20.61 -17.05
N ASP A 152 -12.16 19.86 -18.13
CA ASP A 152 -13.21 19.14 -18.86
C ASP A 152 -13.50 17.75 -18.26
N ASP A 153 -12.63 17.22 -17.40
CA ASP A 153 -12.82 15.91 -16.76
C ASP A 153 -13.81 15.95 -15.58
N ASP A 154 -14.10 17.14 -15.05
CA ASP A 154 -15.15 17.38 -14.04
C ASP A 154 -16.55 17.53 -14.66
N LYS A 155 -16.62 17.65 -16.00
CA LYS A 155 -17.87 17.52 -16.76
C LYS A 155 -18.12 16.06 -17.07
N VAL A 156 -18.20 15.22 -16.04
CA VAL A 156 -18.76 13.88 -16.24
C VAL A 156 -20.23 14.10 -16.59
N GLU A 157 -20.54 13.90 -17.87
CA GLU A 157 -21.91 13.80 -18.36
C GLU A 157 -22.69 12.91 -17.40
N GLU A 158 -23.79 13.42 -16.85
CA GLU A 158 -24.81 12.54 -16.30
C GLU A 158 -25.04 11.44 -17.34
N PRO A 159 -25.11 10.16 -16.95
CA PRO A 159 -25.24 9.07 -17.90
C PRO A 159 -26.35 9.43 -18.87
N SER A 160 -25.98 9.63 -20.13
CA SER A 160 -26.90 10.04 -21.19
C SER A 160 -28.12 9.15 -21.08
N GLU A 161 -29.28 9.76 -20.81
CA GLU A 161 -30.55 9.06 -20.81
C GLU A 161 -30.66 8.32 -22.15
N THR A 162 -30.47 7.00 -22.11
CA THR A 162 -30.94 6.12 -23.17
C THR A 162 -32.41 6.48 -23.43
N PRO A 163 -32.81 6.67 -24.69
CA PRO A 163 -34.14 7.18 -25.01
C PRO A 163 -35.20 6.29 -24.34
N ALA A 164 -36.15 6.96 -23.68
CA ALA A 164 -37.25 6.39 -22.91
C ALA A 164 -37.78 5.07 -23.50
N THR A 165 -37.28 3.95 -22.97
CA THR A 165 -37.96 2.65 -23.03
C THR A 165 -38.40 2.30 -21.62
N ALA A 166 -39.72 2.42 -21.42
CA ALA A 166 -40.56 1.85 -20.37
C ALA A 166 -39.96 1.79 -18.95
N GLN A 167 -40.58 2.55 -18.03
CA GLN A 167 -40.46 2.33 -16.59
C GLN A 167 -40.49 0.81 -16.29
N PRO A 168 -39.44 0.23 -15.68
CA PRO A 168 -39.59 -1.08 -15.12
C PRO A 168 -40.50 -0.93 -13.90
N ASP A 169 -41.68 -1.54 -13.96
CA ASP A 169 -42.47 -1.83 -12.77
C ASP A 169 -41.52 -2.28 -11.66
N GLN A 170 -41.55 -1.58 -10.52
CA GLN A 170 -40.92 -2.06 -9.29
C GLN A 170 -41.63 -3.35 -8.87
N LYS A 171 -41.29 -4.47 -9.52
CA LYS A 171 -41.62 -5.78 -8.98
C LYS A 171 -40.78 -5.94 -7.72
N GLU A 172 -41.46 -5.92 -6.58
CA GLU A 172 -40.91 -6.46 -5.34
C GLU A 172 -40.30 -7.81 -5.66
N TRP A 173 -38.97 -7.91 -5.53
CA TRP A 173 -38.29 -9.18 -5.69
C TRP A 173 -38.75 -10.13 -4.58
N MET A 174 -39.55 -11.12 -4.96
CA MET A 174 -39.94 -12.22 -4.09
C MET A 174 -38.96 -13.37 -4.31
N PRO A 175 -38.33 -13.92 -3.25
CA PRO A 175 -37.54 -15.13 -3.40
C PRO A 175 -38.43 -16.24 -3.97
N SER A 176 -37.95 -16.93 -4.99
CA SER A 176 -38.67 -18.00 -5.70
C SER A 176 -38.89 -19.26 -4.86
N ALA A 177 -38.36 -19.30 -3.64
CA ALA A 177 -38.41 -20.45 -2.74
C ALA A 177 -39.02 -20.06 -1.39
N THR A 178 -40.04 -20.81 -0.98
CA THR A 178 -40.68 -20.70 0.33
C THR A 178 -39.99 -21.65 1.32
N THR A 179 -40.13 -21.40 2.62
CA THR A 179 -39.62 -22.31 3.69
C THR A 179 -40.15 -23.75 3.58
N LEU A 180 -41.24 -23.95 2.83
CA LEU A 180 -41.84 -25.25 2.51
C LEU A 180 -41.11 -26.03 1.39
N THR A 181 -40.30 -25.36 0.57
CA THR A 181 -39.70 -25.93 -0.66
C THR A 181 -38.21 -26.29 -0.48
N VAL A 182 -37.61 -25.86 0.63
CA VAL A 182 -36.17 -25.95 0.86
C VAL A 182 -35.84 -27.06 1.86
N HIS A 183 -35.38 -28.20 1.35
CA HIS A 183 -35.09 -29.39 2.19
C HIS A 183 -33.59 -29.57 2.52
N SER A 184 -32.68 -28.82 1.89
CA SER A 184 -31.24 -28.90 2.15
C SER A 184 -30.75 -27.78 3.07
N GLY A 185 -29.82 -28.10 3.98
CA GLY A 185 -29.27 -27.13 4.94
C GLY A 185 -28.61 -25.91 4.28
N ARG A 186 -27.95 -26.11 3.13
CA ARG A 186 -27.28 -25.03 2.36
C ARG A 186 -28.29 -24.05 1.79
N ASN A 187 -29.35 -24.55 1.16
CA ASN A 187 -30.38 -23.69 0.55
C ASN A 187 -31.18 -22.92 1.62
N ARG A 188 -31.35 -23.50 2.83
CA ARG A 188 -32.01 -22.82 3.95
C ARG A 188 -31.19 -21.61 4.42
N LYS A 189 -29.86 -21.75 4.48
CA LYS A 189 -28.95 -20.65 4.83
C LYS A 189 -28.99 -19.53 3.77
N THR A 190 -29.01 -19.87 2.49
CA THR A 190 -29.17 -18.89 1.39
C THR A 190 -30.49 -18.13 1.47
N LEU A 191 -31.60 -18.80 1.80
CA LEU A 191 -32.90 -18.14 1.99
C LEU A 191 -32.91 -17.21 3.20
N GLU A 192 -32.29 -17.61 4.32
CA GLU A 192 -32.12 -16.77 5.50
C GLU A 192 -31.30 -15.51 5.20
N GLU A 193 -30.25 -15.64 4.38
CA GLU A 193 -29.41 -14.51 3.94
C GLU A 193 -30.17 -13.57 2.99
N GLN A 194 -30.97 -14.10 2.07
CA GLN A 194 -31.84 -13.30 1.20
C GLN A 194 -32.89 -12.50 1.99
N LEU A 195 -33.51 -13.12 3.00
CA LEU A 195 -34.46 -12.45 3.89
C LEU A 195 -33.77 -11.38 4.76
N LYS A 196 -32.54 -11.63 5.24
CA LYS A 196 -31.72 -10.63 5.94
C LYS A 196 -31.33 -9.47 5.03
N GLN A 197 -31.06 -9.71 3.75
CA GLN A 197 -30.81 -8.64 2.77
C GLN A 197 -32.07 -7.80 2.53
N LYS A 198 -33.25 -8.43 2.41
CA LYS A 198 -34.54 -7.71 2.34
C LYS A 198 -34.78 -6.83 3.56
N ALA A 199 -34.48 -7.33 4.76
CA ALA A 199 -34.62 -6.57 6.01
C ALA A 199 -33.65 -5.38 6.13
N LYS A 200 -32.52 -5.40 5.41
CA LYS A 200 -31.54 -4.30 5.38
C LYS A 200 -31.95 -3.14 4.45
N GLY A 201 -33.08 -3.24 3.76
CA GLY A 201 -33.55 -2.24 2.81
C GLY A 201 -32.73 -2.24 1.50
N PRO A 202 -33.10 -1.39 0.53
CA PRO A 202 -32.30 -1.21 -0.68
C PRO A 202 -30.87 -0.80 -0.26
N ALA A 203 -29.87 -1.50 -0.80
CA ALA A 203 -28.47 -1.14 -0.57
C ALA A 203 -28.31 0.36 -0.85
N LYS A 204 -27.75 1.12 0.10
CA LYS A 204 -27.41 2.54 -0.10
C LYS A 204 -26.80 2.66 -1.49
N SER A 205 -27.44 3.43 -2.37
CA SER A 205 -26.95 3.66 -3.72
C SER A 205 -25.49 4.08 -3.62
N LYS A 206 -24.59 3.33 -4.27
CA LYS A 206 -23.18 3.70 -4.35
C LYS A 206 -23.14 5.11 -4.94
N GLU A 207 -22.54 6.07 -4.22
CA GLU A 207 -22.28 7.38 -4.83
C GLU A 207 -21.48 7.15 -6.10
N PRO A 208 -21.98 7.58 -7.28
CA PRO A 208 -21.26 7.39 -8.52
C PRO A 208 -19.96 8.19 -8.49
N MET A 209 -18.89 7.62 -9.03
CA MET A 209 -17.60 8.33 -9.15
C MET A 209 -17.79 9.52 -10.12
N ARG A 210 -17.57 10.74 -9.62
CA ARG A 210 -17.84 12.00 -10.35
C ARG A 210 -16.61 12.60 -11.04
N PHE A 211 -15.62 11.76 -11.36
CA PHE A 211 -14.40 12.17 -12.04
C PHE A 211 -14.13 11.20 -13.19
N LYS A 212 -13.34 11.61 -14.17
CA LYS A 212 -12.93 10.74 -15.27
C LYS A 212 -12.16 9.51 -14.80
N HIS A 213 -12.68 8.35 -15.18
CA HIS A 213 -12.07 7.06 -14.94
C HIS A 213 -12.49 6.08 -16.05
N GLU A 214 -11.65 5.09 -16.32
CA GLU A 214 -11.95 4.00 -17.24
C GLU A 214 -11.76 2.67 -16.52
N LEU A 215 -12.76 1.80 -16.53
CA LEU A 215 -12.63 0.43 -16.05
C LEU A 215 -11.85 -0.40 -17.09
N LEU A 216 -10.69 -0.91 -16.71
CA LEU A 216 -9.79 -1.60 -17.63
C LEU A 216 -9.99 -3.13 -17.61
N LEU A 217 -10.02 -3.72 -16.42
CA LEU A 217 -10.16 -5.16 -16.20
C LEU A 217 -10.68 -5.44 -14.79
N GLY A 218 -11.13 -6.67 -14.55
CA GLY A 218 -11.61 -7.11 -13.24
C GLY A 218 -11.24 -8.56 -12.91
N HIS A 219 -11.05 -8.83 -11.62
CA HIS A 219 -10.95 -10.14 -10.98
C HIS A 219 -12.23 -10.40 -10.17
N VAL A 220 -12.51 -11.67 -9.87
CA VAL A 220 -13.55 -12.02 -8.89
C VAL A 220 -12.98 -11.98 -7.46
N SER A 221 -11.68 -12.20 -7.33
CA SER A 221 -10.95 -12.11 -6.07
C SER A 221 -10.51 -10.67 -5.77
N MET A 222 -10.13 -10.46 -4.51
CA MET A 222 -9.55 -9.20 -4.04
C MET A 222 -8.16 -9.00 -4.64
N LEU A 223 -7.99 -7.92 -5.41
CA LEU A 223 -6.66 -7.51 -5.87
C LEU A 223 -5.81 -7.02 -4.70
N THR A 224 -4.58 -7.50 -4.66
CA THR A 224 -3.59 -7.21 -3.62
C THR A 224 -2.48 -6.30 -4.14
N ASP A 225 -2.10 -6.45 -5.40
CA ASP A 225 -1.09 -5.60 -6.03
C ASP A 225 -1.29 -5.43 -7.53
N VAL A 226 -0.77 -4.32 -8.08
CA VAL A 226 -0.75 -4.04 -9.51
C VAL A 226 0.62 -3.54 -9.93
N ALA A 227 1.16 -4.10 -11.02
CA ALA A 227 2.40 -3.69 -11.64
C ALA A 227 2.16 -3.30 -13.09
N TYR A 228 2.93 -2.32 -13.58
CA TYR A 228 2.89 -1.85 -14.95
C TYR A 228 4.27 -1.94 -15.57
N THR A 229 4.35 -2.38 -16.82
CA THR A 229 5.59 -2.37 -17.59
C THR A 229 5.30 -2.13 -19.07
N LYS A 230 6.34 -1.72 -19.81
CA LYS A 230 6.30 -1.55 -21.25
C LYS A 230 7.47 -2.29 -21.88
N VAL A 231 7.18 -3.26 -22.72
CA VAL A 231 8.19 -4.05 -23.45
C VAL A 231 7.95 -3.90 -24.94
N GLU A 232 9.00 -3.57 -25.69
CA GLU A 232 8.96 -3.45 -27.16
C GLU A 232 7.80 -2.57 -27.66
N GLY A 233 7.52 -1.48 -26.93
CA GLY A 233 6.45 -0.54 -27.28
C GLY A 233 5.05 -0.94 -26.80
N ARG A 234 4.84 -2.16 -26.31
CA ARG A 234 3.56 -2.63 -25.76
C ARG A 234 3.52 -2.49 -24.25
N SER A 235 2.44 -1.92 -23.73
CA SER A 235 2.17 -1.83 -22.30
C SER A 235 1.51 -3.11 -21.77
N TYR A 236 1.77 -3.42 -20.51
CA TYR A 236 1.20 -4.58 -19.80
C TYR A 236 0.79 -4.16 -18.39
N ILE A 237 -0.32 -4.74 -17.93
CA ILE A 237 -0.80 -4.65 -16.54
C ILE A 237 -0.73 -6.05 -15.96
N ILE A 238 0.01 -6.19 -14.87
CA ILE A 238 0.12 -7.44 -14.12
C ILE A 238 -0.59 -7.22 -12.79
N THR A 239 -1.56 -8.09 -12.48
CA THR A 239 -2.35 -8.02 -11.26
C THR A 239 -2.15 -9.28 -10.42
N ALA A 240 -2.02 -9.08 -9.10
CA ALA A 240 -1.96 -10.15 -8.11
C ALA A 240 -3.23 -10.13 -7.25
N ASP A 241 -3.69 -11.31 -6.81
CA ASP A 241 -4.86 -11.41 -5.94
C ASP A 241 -4.69 -12.35 -4.74
N ARG A 242 -5.72 -12.34 -3.90
CA ARG A 242 -5.81 -13.16 -2.67
C ARG A 242 -5.93 -14.66 -2.96
N ASP A 243 -6.40 -15.03 -4.15
CA ASP A 243 -6.62 -16.42 -4.57
C ASP A 243 -5.49 -16.93 -5.46
N GLU A 244 -4.26 -16.50 -5.17
CA GLU A 244 -3.01 -17.02 -5.74
C GLU A 244 -2.74 -16.61 -7.21
N HIS A 245 -3.64 -15.87 -7.87
CA HIS A 245 -3.47 -15.55 -9.27
C HIS A 245 -2.52 -14.38 -9.48
N ILE A 246 -1.63 -14.55 -10.45
CA ILE A 246 -0.90 -13.47 -11.11
C ILE A 246 -1.35 -13.46 -12.57
N ARG A 247 -2.14 -12.45 -12.95
CA ARG A 247 -2.68 -12.30 -14.31
C ARG A 247 -1.85 -11.29 -15.09
N ILE A 248 -1.55 -11.62 -16.34
CA ILE A 248 -0.86 -10.73 -17.28
C ILE A 248 -1.87 -10.30 -18.35
N SER A 249 -2.18 -9.02 -18.39
CA SER A 249 -3.03 -8.42 -19.42
C SER A 249 -2.24 -7.36 -20.19
N ARG A 250 -2.68 -7.04 -21.41
CA ARG A 250 -2.16 -5.84 -22.08
C ARG A 250 -2.53 -4.59 -21.30
N GLY A 251 -1.81 -3.50 -21.54
CA GLY A 251 -2.19 -2.19 -21.03
C GLY A 251 -3.21 -1.49 -21.92
N PRO A 252 -3.63 -0.27 -21.53
CA PRO A 252 -4.56 0.53 -22.32
C PRO A 252 -4.02 0.76 -23.74
N PRO A 253 -4.88 0.70 -24.77
CA PRO A 253 -6.35 0.57 -24.72
C PRO A 253 -6.85 -0.89 -24.75
N GLN A 254 -5.97 -1.89 -24.69
CA GLN A 254 -6.32 -3.30 -24.89
C GLN A 254 -6.37 -4.11 -23.59
N ALA A 255 -6.69 -3.48 -22.46
CA ALA A 255 -6.61 -4.12 -21.14
C ALA A 255 -7.55 -5.33 -20.94
N HIS A 256 -8.56 -5.46 -21.79
CA HIS A 256 -9.43 -6.64 -21.85
C HIS A 256 -8.75 -7.90 -22.39
N ILE A 257 -7.58 -7.79 -23.05
CA ILE A 257 -6.83 -8.92 -23.60
C ILE A 257 -5.91 -9.51 -22.52
N ILE A 258 -6.21 -10.75 -22.13
CA ILE A 258 -5.35 -11.55 -21.25
C ILE A 258 -4.28 -12.23 -22.10
N GLU A 259 -3.01 -12.00 -21.77
CA GLU A 259 -1.87 -12.61 -22.45
C GLU A 259 -1.46 -13.92 -21.76
N GLY A 260 -1.63 -14.00 -20.43
CA GLY A 260 -1.31 -15.22 -19.69
C GLY A 260 -1.45 -15.08 -18.19
N PHE A 261 -0.95 -16.10 -17.49
CA PHE A 261 -0.92 -16.18 -16.03
C PHE A 261 0.40 -16.79 -15.58
N CYS A 262 0.92 -16.36 -14.43
CA CYS A 262 2.02 -17.04 -13.75
C CYS A 262 1.44 -18.01 -12.71
N PHE A 263 1.49 -19.32 -12.98
CA PHE A 263 0.98 -20.35 -12.07
C PHE A 263 2.08 -20.91 -11.16
N GLY A 264 1.81 -21.00 -9.85
CA GLY A 264 2.69 -21.69 -8.93
C GLY A 264 2.58 -21.29 -7.45
N HIS A 265 1.96 -20.15 -7.14
CA HIS A 265 1.62 -19.79 -5.76
C HIS A 265 0.54 -20.73 -5.21
N GLU A 266 0.64 -21.08 -3.93
CA GLU A 266 -0.32 -21.90 -3.17
C GLU A 266 -0.95 -21.11 -2.00
N ALA A 267 -0.52 -19.86 -1.81
CA ALA A 267 -1.16 -18.88 -0.93
C ALA A 267 -1.34 -17.52 -1.63
N PHE A 268 -2.02 -16.59 -0.95
CA PHE A 268 -2.25 -15.25 -1.47
C PHE A 268 -0.94 -14.59 -1.92
N VAL A 269 -0.98 -13.86 -3.03
CA VAL A 269 0.14 -13.02 -3.47
C VAL A 269 -0.09 -11.62 -2.93
N SER A 270 0.90 -11.00 -2.29
CA SER A 270 0.76 -9.67 -1.68
C SER A 270 1.58 -8.59 -2.38
N ARG A 271 2.67 -8.97 -3.06
CA ARG A 271 3.58 -8.02 -3.68
C ARG A 271 4.13 -8.50 -5.00
N LEU A 272 4.18 -7.59 -5.96
CA LEU A 272 4.84 -7.73 -7.26
C LEU A 272 5.97 -6.70 -7.36
N CYS A 273 7.10 -7.08 -7.92
CA CYS A 273 8.23 -6.18 -8.14
C CYS A 273 8.94 -6.55 -9.44
N PHE A 274 9.10 -5.57 -10.34
CA PHE A 274 9.97 -5.72 -11.50
C PHE A 274 11.42 -5.50 -11.10
N THR A 275 12.29 -6.37 -11.60
CA THR A 275 13.75 -6.16 -11.56
C THR A 275 14.17 -5.21 -12.68
N GLN A 276 15.42 -4.76 -12.65
CA GLN A 276 15.95 -3.87 -13.68
C GLN A 276 16.05 -4.54 -15.06
N SER A 277 16.27 -5.85 -15.10
CA SER A 277 16.27 -6.66 -16.31
C SER A 277 14.88 -6.94 -16.85
N GLY A 278 13.83 -6.53 -16.12
CA GLY A 278 12.44 -6.75 -16.51
C GLY A 278 11.87 -8.11 -16.10
N GLN A 279 12.54 -8.85 -15.23
CA GLN A 279 11.96 -10.04 -14.60
C GLN A 279 10.92 -9.62 -13.55
N LEU A 280 9.92 -10.48 -13.33
CA LEU A 280 8.91 -10.25 -12.30
C LEU A 280 9.25 -11.10 -11.08
N VAL A 281 9.29 -10.48 -9.90
CA VAL A 281 9.37 -11.17 -8.62
C VAL A 281 8.03 -11.01 -7.91
N SER A 282 7.52 -12.11 -7.35
CA SER A 282 6.33 -12.11 -6.51
C SER A 282 6.58 -12.73 -5.15
N GLY A 283 5.86 -12.22 -4.15
CA GLY A 283 5.88 -12.72 -2.78
C GLY A 283 4.50 -12.58 -2.14
N GLY A 284 4.27 -13.37 -1.10
CA GLY A 284 2.93 -13.55 -0.55
C GLY A 284 2.95 -14.31 0.76
N GLY A 285 1.96 -15.18 0.92
CA GLY A 285 1.84 -16.11 2.04
C GLY A 285 2.61 -17.42 1.88
N ASP A 286 3.27 -17.64 0.75
CA ASP A 286 4.05 -18.84 0.44
C ASP A 286 5.40 -18.86 1.17
N ASP A 287 5.97 -20.06 1.24
CA ASP A 287 7.29 -20.28 1.84
C ASP A 287 8.45 -19.69 1.02
N HIS A 288 8.18 -19.41 -0.26
CA HIS A 288 9.16 -18.94 -1.23
C HIS A 288 8.70 -17.66 -1.92
N LEU A 289 9.66 -16.85 -2.35
CA LEU A 289 9.46 -15.87 -3.42
C LEU A 289 9.62 -16.56 -4.76
N PHE A 290 8.94 -16.04 -5.77
CA PHE A 290 8.95 -16.62 -7.11
C PHE A 290 9.50 -15.59 -8.10
N VAL A 291 10.45 -16.00 -8.93
CA VAL A 291 11.05 -15.18 -9.99
C VAL A 291 10.56 -15.72 -11.34
N TRP A 292 9.93 -14.88 -12.14
CA TRP A 292 9.22 -15.28 -13.34
C TRP A 292 9.85 -14.73 -14.61
N ASP A 293 9.86 -15.57 -15.64
CA ASP A 293 9.67 -15.12 -17.01
C ASP A 293 8.18 -14.86 -17.24
N TRP A 294 7.74 -13.67 -16.88
CA TRP A 294 6.32 -13.33 -16.97
C TRP A 294 5.81 -13.28 -18.42
N GLN A 295 6.67 -13.00 -19.41
CA GLN A 295 6.23 -12.95 -20.81
C GLN A 295 5.85 -14.34 -21.34
N ASN A 296 6.53 -15.37 -20.85
CA ASN A 296 6.27 -16.77 -21.19
C ASN A 296 5.44 -17.51 -20.12
N GLY A 297 5.12 -16.87 -18.99
CA GLY A 297 4.43 -17.47 -17.85
C GLY A 297 5.23 -18.56 -17.14
N LEU A 298 6.57 -18.52 -17.21
CA LEU A 298 7.45 -19.57 -16.68
C LEU A 298 8.11 -19.18 -15.36
N LEU A 299 8.12 -20.09 -14.39
CA LEU A 299 8.86 -19.94 -13.15
C LEU A 299 10.36 -20.22 -13.38
N LYS A 300 11.22 -19.24 -13.09
CA LYS A 300 12.69 -19.37 -13.22
C LYS A 300 13.35 -19.84 -11.94
N GLU A 301 12.99 -19.24 -10.81
CA GLU A 301 13.69 -19.44 -9.54
C GLU A 301 12.72 -19.32 -8.34
N LYS A 302 12.99 -20.07 -7.28
CA LYS A 302 12.30 -19.99 -5.98
C LYS A 302 13.31 -19.60 -4.90
N LEU A 303 12.98 -18.59 -4.09
CA LEU A 303 13.85 -18.09 -3.03
C LEU A 303 13.23 -18.39 -1.67
N ALA A 304 13.88 -19.21 -0.83
CA ALA A 304 13.34 -19.69 0.45
C ALA A 304 13.35 -18.61 1.55
N ILE A 305 12.35 -17.72 1.52
CA ILE A 305 12.22 -16.60 2.46
C ILE A 305 11.80 -17.04 3.86
N ARG A 306 10.97 -18.08 3.97
CA ARG A 306 10.44 -18.57 5.26
C ARG A 306 11.55 -19.11 6.16
N ASP A 307 12.41 -19.97 5.63
CA ASP A 307 13.52 -20.59 6.37
C ASP A 307 14.49 -19.52 6.87
N LEU A 308 14.80 -18.54 6.02
CA LEU A 308 15.69 -17.43 6.36
C LEU A 308 15.09 -16.54 7.45
N ALA A 309 13.78 -16.24 7.37
CA ALA A 309 13.09 -15.46 8.38
C ALA A 309 13.01 -16.19 9.72
N PHE A 310 12.73 -17.50 9.71
CA PHE A 310 12.72 -18.32 10.92
C PHE A 310 14.11 -18.39 11.57
N ALA A 311 15.16 -18.66 10.78
CA ALA A 311 16.54 -18.70 11.26
C ALA A 311 16.93 -17.38 11.94
N HIS A 312 16.59 -16.23 11.33
CA HIS A 312 16.85 -14.92 11.90
C HIS A 312 16.14 -14.71 13.26
N LEU A 313 14.86 -15.08 13.36
CA LEU A 313 14.12 -14.98 14.63
C LEU A 313 14.73 -15.91 15.70
N GLN A 314 15.18 -17.10 15.29
CA GLN A 314 15.80 -18.08 16.19
C GLN A 314 17.14 -17.59 16.73
N GLU A 315 18.01 -17.06 15.88
CA GLU A 315 19.31 -16.48 16.26
C GLU A 315 19.15 -15.34 17.27
N ARG A 316 18.05 -14.57 17.17
CA ARG A 316 17.74 -13.47 18.09
C ARG A 316 16.93 -13.89 19.32
N GLY A 317 16.54 -15.16 19.44
CA GLY A 317 15.68 -15.63 20.53
C GLY A 317 14.28 -15.00 20.52
N LEU A 318 13.78 -14.59 19.35
CA LEU A 318 12.49 -13.93 19.16
C LEU A 318 11.41 -14.87 18.61
N VAL A 319 11.69 -16.16 18.48
CA VAL A 319 10.69 -17.15 18.05
C VAL A 319 9.58 -17.23 19.11
N PRO A 320 8.31 -17.06 18.73
CA PRO A 320 7.21 -17.17 19.68
C PRO A 320 7.17 -18.55 20.35
N THR A 321 6.85 -18.58 21.64
CA THR A 321 6.80 -19.81 22.44
C THR A 321 5.87 -20.85 21.81
N GLY A 322 6.37 -22.06 21.56
CA GLY A 322 5.59 -23.17 20.99
C GLY A 322 5.47 -23.15 19.45
N VAL A 323 6.14 -22.23 18.76
CA VAL A 323 6.26 -22.25 17.30
C VAL A 323 7.47 -23.10 16.89
N GLU A 324 7.20 -24.18 16.17
CA GLU A 324 8.23 -25.00 15.55
C GLU A 324 8.54 -24.46 14.15
N SER A 325 9.71 -24.81 13.62
CA SER A 325 10.09 -24.44 12.24
C SER A 325 8.99 -24.85 11.26
N ALA A 326 8.41 -26.05 11.37
CA ALA A 326 7.40 -26.53 10.43
C ALA A 326 6.06 -25.76 10.46
N THR A 327 5.74 -25.06 11.56
CA THR A 327 4.46 -24.33 11.70
C THR A 327 4.61 -22.82 11.48
N PHE A 328 5.85 -22.32 11.42
CA PHE A 328 6.13 -20.92 11.14
C PHE A 328 5.68 -20.53 9.74
N LYS A 329 4.88 -19.45 9.67
CA LYS A 329 4.36 -18.87 8.45
C LYS A 329 4.92 -17.48 8.25
N VAL A 330 5.12 -17.11 7.00
CA VAL A 330 5.60 -15.80 6.58
C VAL A 330 4.53 -15.11 5.73
N ALA A 331 4.47 -13.78 5.82
CA ALA A 331 3.71 -12.93 4.92
C ALA A 331 4.63 -11.84 4.41
N VAL A 332 4.91 -11.83 3.11
CA VAL A 332 5.76 -10.80 2.49
C VAL A 332 4.99 -9.48 2.44
N THR A 333 5.57 -8.40 2.96
CA THR A 333 4.94 -7.06 3.00
C THR A 333 5.52 -6.11 1.97
N GLY A 334 6.76 -6.32 1.55
CA GLY A 334 7.40 -5.48 0.55
C GLY A 334 8.56 -6.17 -0.15
N ILE A 335 8.73 -5.82 -1.42
CA ILE A 335 9.82 -6.28 -2.29
C ILE A 335 10.32 -5.05 -3.03
N TRP A 336 11.62 -4.82 -2.98
CA TRP A 336 12.27 -3.68 -3.63
C TRP A 336 13.47 -4.14 -4.44
N SER A 337 13.50 -3.81 -5.73
CA SER A 337 14.67 -4.04 -6.57
C SER A 337 15.73 -2.98 -6.32
N LEU A 338 16.96 -3.41 -6.06
CA LEU A 338 18.12 -2.53 -5.92
C LEU A 338 18.78 -2.30 -7.27
N PRO A 339 19.39 -1.12 -7.49
CA PRO A 339 20.17 -0.91 -8.69
C PRO A 339 21.39 -1.82 -8.75
N THR A 340 21.57 -2.41 -9.92
CA THR A 340 22.65 -3.34 -10.23
C THR A 340 23.92 -2.56 -10.52
N ARG A 341 25.00 -2.87 -9.78
CA ARG A 341 26.36 -2.36 -10.05
C ARG A 341 27.31 -3.42 -10.60
N ASP A 342 27.11 -4.67 -10.17
CA ASP A 342 28.05 -5.77 -10.40
C ASP A 342 27.48 -6.88 -11.31
N GLY A 343 26.48 -6.55 -12.14
CA GLY A 343 25.80 -7.49 -13.04
C GLY A 343 24.81 -8.46 -12.37
N ALA A 344 24.89 -8.67 -11.05
CA ALA A 344 23.94 -9.45 -10.28
C ALA A 344 22.81 -8.57 -9.73
N GLU A 345 21.59 -8.81 -10.18
CA GLU A 345 20.40 -8.12 -9.68
C GLU A 345 20.15 -8.52 -8.22
N THR A 346 19.86 -7.54 -7.37
CA THR A 346 19.60 -7.78 -5.95
C THR A 346 18.23 -7.24 -5.57
N ILE A 347 17.48 -7.99 -4.79
CA ILE A 347 16.20 -7.55 -4.21
C ILE A 347 16.28 -7.52 -2.69
N LEU A 348 15.54 -6.60 -2.08
CA LEU A 348 15.27 -6.55 -0.65
C LEU A 348 13.84 -6.95 -0.38
N VAL A 349 13.62 -7.68 0.70
CA VAL A 349 12.32 -8.26 1.05
C VAL A 349 12.06 -8.03 2.53
N ALA A 350 10.84 -7.58 2.85
CA ALA A 350 10.35 -7.45 4.21
C ALA A 350 9.18 -8.42 4.44
N CYS A 351 9.06 -8.90 5.67
CA CYS A 351 7.99 -9.80 6.09
C CYS A 351 7.25 -9.22 7.30
N GLU A 352 5.94 -9.46 7.36
CA GLU A 352 5.07 -8.98 8.42
C GLU A 352 5.55 -9.50 9.78
N GLY A 353 5.72 -8.60 10.76
CA GLY A 353 6.13 -8.97 12.11
C GLY A 353 7.58 -9.47 12.23
N VAL A 354 8.42 -9.31 11.20
CA VAL A 354 9.83 -9.73 11.24
C VAL A 354 10.76 -8.52 11.33
N PRO A 355 11.70 -8.47 12.31
CA PRO A 355 12.61 -7.36 12.51
C PRO A 355 13.88 -7.50 11.67
N ALA A 356 13.72 -7.72 10.36
CA ALA A 356 14.81 -7.86 9.41
C ALA A 356 14.40 -7.49 7.97
N LEU A 357 15.38 -7.13 7.15
CA LEU A 357 15.27 -7.18 5.69
C LEU A 357 16.08 -8.36 5.16
N PHE A 358 15.60 -8.99 4.10
CA PHE A 358 16.28 -10.11 3.44
C PHE A 358 16.76 -9.69 2.06
N SER A 359 18.02 -9.92 1.78
CA SER A 359 18.68 -9.57 0.52
C SER A 359 18.94 -10.82 -0.31
N PHE A 360 18.39 -10.88 -1.53
CA PHE A 360 18.61 -11.97 -2.46
C PHE A 360 19.29 -11.48 -3.74
N LYS A 361 20.33 -12.18 -4.18
CA LYS A 361 20.96 -11.99 -5.49
C LYS A 361 20.33 -12.96 -6.47
N LEU A 362 19.69 -12.44 -7.51
CA LEU A 362 18.95 -13.25 -8.48
C LEU A 362 19.90 -13.93 -9.46
N GLY A 363 19.56 -15.16 -9.87
CA GLY A 363 20.36 -15.94 -10.82
C GLY A 363 21.68 -16.48 -10.24
N VAL A 364 21.95 -16.24 -8.97
CA VAL A 364 23.06 -16.84 -8.23
C VAL A 364 22.45 -17.71 -7.14
N SER A 365 22.78 -19.01 -7.13
CA SER A 365 22.26 -19.98 -6.14
C SER A 365 22.88 -19.80 -4.74
N THR A 366 22.91 -18.56 -4.23
CA THR A 366 23.33 -18.22 -2.87
C THR A 366 22.11 -18.14 -1.96
N LEU A 367 22.22 -18.65 -0.73
CA LEU A 367 21.26 -18.31 0.33
C LEU A 367 21.20 -16.79 0.51
N GLY A 368 20.00 -16.26 0.71
CA GLY A 368 19.83 -14.83 0.97
C GLY A 368 20.49 -14.39 2.28
N ASP A 369 20.85 -13.11 2.35
CA ASP A 369 21.45 -12.50 3.54
C ASP A 369 20.37 -11.82 4.39
N SER A 370 20.45 -11.95 5.72
CA SER A 370 19.57 -11.22 6.65
C SER A 370 20.22 -9.94 7.16
N ILE A 371 19.48 -8.85 7.15
CA ILE A 371 19.90 -7.53 7.64
C ILE A 371 19.08 -7.23 8.90
N PRO A 372 19.67 -7.29 10.11
CA PRO A 372 18.94 -7.12 11.37
C PRO A 372 18.41 -5.69 11.52
N LEU A 373 17.18 -5.56 12.05
CA LEU A 373 16.56 -4.29 12.43
C LEU A 373 16.22 -4.23 13.92
N SER A 374 16.05 -3.03 14.44
CA SER A 374 15.66 -2.76 15.83
C SER A 374 14.14 -2.85 16.10
N GLY A 375 13.33 -2.95 15.04
CA GLY A 375 11.89 -3.16 15.05
C GLY A 375 11.43 -3.86 13.77
N ASN A 376 10.15 -4.21 13.68
CA ASN A 376 9.59 -4.88 12.50
C ASN A 376 9.63 -3.96 11.28
N ALA A 377 9.97 -4.49 10.10
CA ALA A 377 10.04 -3.70 8.87
C ALA A 377 8.65 -3.31 8.35
N LEU A 378 8.44 -2.02 8.11
CA LEU A 378 7.18 -1.48 7.57
C LEU A 378 7.32 -0.97 6.13
N GLY A 379 8.48 -0.39 5.78
CA GLY A 379 8.73 0.10 4.44
C GLY A 379 10.19 0.48 4.23
N VAL A 380 10.62 0.56 2.97
CA VAL A 380 12.01 0.87 2.61
C VAL A 380 12.02 1.96 1.55
N ALA A 381 12.80 3.00 1.81
CA ALA A 381 13.14 4.03 0.86
C ALA A 381 14.61 3.89 0.44
N ILE A 382 14.84 3.76 -0.86
CA ILE A 382 16.16 3.59 -1.44
C ILE A 382 16.68 4.96 -1.88
N ILE A 383 17.89 5.33 -1.41
CA ILE A 383 18.50 6.63 -1.66
C ILE A 383 19.79 6.42 -2.44
N HIS A 384 19.91 7.13 -3.55
CA HIS A 384 21.12 7.18 -4.37
C HIS A 384 21.87 8.46 -4.07
N THR A 385 23.16 8.32 -3.79
CA THR A 385 24.06 9.47 -3.58
C THR A 385 24.92 9.69 -4.81
N SER A 386 25.38 10.93 -5.02
CA SER A 386 26.27 11.31 -6.13
C SER A 386 27.59 10.52 -6.18
N THR A 387 28.06 10.03 -5.03
CA THR A 387 29.25 9.17 -4.93
C THR A 387 29.01 7.74 -5.40
N GLY A 388 27.77 7.42 -5.77
CA GLY A 388 27.34 6.08 -6.10
C GLY A 388 27.15 5.17 -4.88
N SER A 389 27.25 5.70 -3.66
CA SER A 389 26.87 4.91 -2.48
C SER A 389 25.34 4.74 -2.42
N LEU A 390 24.91 3.53 -2.07
CA LEU A 390 23.50 3.19 -1.89
C LEU A 390 23.18 3.24 -0.40
N LYS A 391 22.19 4.06 -0.03
CA LYS A 391 21.71 4.19 1.34
C LYS A 391 20.23 3.77 1.40
N LEU A 392 19.79 3.25 2.52
CA LEU A 392 18.41 2.86 2.79
C LEU A 392 17.91 3.61 4.02
N ALA A 393 16.69 4.13 3.94
CA ALA A 393 15.91 4.52 5.09
C ALA A 393 14.79 3.48 5.28
N VAL A 394 14.87 2.70 6.35
CA VAL A 394 13.91 1.65 6.68
C VAL A 394 12.97 2.18 7.74
N SER A 395 11.67 2.21 7.43
CA SER A 395 10.64 2.45 8.43
C SER A 395 10.50 1.23 9.32
N ILE A 396 10.63 1.45 10.63
CA ILE A 396 10.54 0.40 11.64
C ILE A 396 9.40 0.66 12.60
N ASP A 397 8.79 -0.42 13.05
CA ASP A 397 7.77 -0.36 14.08
C ASP A 397 8.40 0.01 15.45
N SER A 398 8.04 1.20 15.92
CA SER A 398 8.43 1.75 17.21
C SER A 398 7.40 1.51 18.32
N VAL A 399 6.33 0.74 18.07
CA VAL A 399 5.21 0.51 19.00
C VAL A 399 5.18 -0.95 19.46
N GLN A 400 5.22 -1.94 18.56
CA GLN A 400 5.27 -3.35 18.96
C GLN A 400 6.72 -3.85 19.14
N LYS A 401 6.88 -4.92 19.92
CA LYS A 401 8.16 -5.58 20.13
C LYS A 401 8.68 -6.21 18.82
N PRO A 402 9.99 -6.26 18.60
CA PRO A 402 10.56 -6.95 17.45
C PRO A 402 10.15 -8.43 17.47
N GLY A 403 9.67 -8.94 16.35
CA GLY A 403 9.17 -10.32 16.24
C GLY A 403 7.71 -10.52 16.68
N SER A 404 7.04 -9.48 17.18
CA SER A 404 5.64 -9.53 17.61
C SER A 404 4.80 -8.47 16.91
N THR A 405 3.57 -8.83 16.54
CA THR A 405 2.57 -7.89 16.00
C THR A 405 1.55 -7.45 17.06
N THR A 406 1.63 -7.99 18.27
CA THR A 406 0.63 -7.75 19.33
C THR A 406 1.20 -7.23 20.63
N GLU A 407 2.44 -7.60 20.98
CA GLU A 407 3.06 -7.15 22.22
C GLU A 407 3.62 -5.75 22.07
N VAL A 408 3.17 -4.82 22.91
CA VAL A 408 3.70 -3.46 22.96
C VAL A 408 5.09 -3.46 23.61
N ARG A 409 6.00 -2.65 23.06
CA ARG A 409 7.35 -2.50 23.59
C ARG A 409 7.42 -1.40 24.67
N GLU A 410 8.37 -1.52 25.59
CA GLU A 410 8.60 -0.52 26.65
C GLU A 410 9.75 0.46 26.32
N ASP A 411 10.67 0.02 25.47
CA ASP A 411 11.85 0.77 25.06
C ASP A 411 11.54 1.75 23.92
N LYS A 412 12.20 2.91 23.95
CA LYS A 412 12.11 3.89 22.86
C LYS A 412 13.18 3.59 21.83
N VAL A 413 12.75 3.22 20.64
CA VAL A 413 13.60 3.12 19.45
C VAL A 413 13.29 4.25 18.46
N PRO A 414 14.24 4.57 17.56
CA PRO A 414 13.93 5.41 16.41
C PRO A 414 12.82 4.79 15.55
N ARG A 415 12.14 5.61 14.76
CA ARG A 415 11.12 5.21 13.79
C ARG A 415 11.70 4.88 12.43
N LEU A 416 12.91 5.37 12.16
CA LEU A 416 13.68 5.05 10.96
C LEU A 416 15.04 4.46 11.34
N GLN A 417 15.42 3.36 10.68
CA GLN A 417 16.77 2.82 10.73
C GLN A 417 17.46 3.07 9.39
N CYS A 418 18.65 3.68 9.42
CA CYS A 418 19.38 4.08 8.24
C CYS A 418 20.57 3.14 7.99
N LEU A 419 20.68 2.61 6.77
CA LEU A 419 21.70 1.65 6.39
C LEU A 419 22.47 2.13 5.16
N ALA A 420 23.76 1.88 5.11
CA ALA A 420 24.60 2.13 3.94
C ALA A 420 25.22 0.83 3.42
N ARG A 421 25.26 0.69 2.10
CA ARG A 421 25.85 -0.47 1.42
C ARG A 421 27.38 -0.34 1.39
N GLN A 422 28.07 -1.38 1.85
CA GLN A 422 29.52 -1.51 1.77
C GLN A 422 29.97 -1.95 0.38
N GLN A 423 31.24 -1.69 0.04
CA GLN A 423 31.84 -2.13 -1.23
C GLN A 423 31.83 -3.66 -1.39
N ALA A 424 31.87 -4.41 -0.29
CA ALA A 424 31.78 -5.88 -0.28
C ALA A 424 30.33 -6.42 -0.38
N GLY A 425 29.32 -5.54 -0.48
CA GLY A 425 27.91 -5.90 -0.60
C GLY A 425 27.12 -6.01 0.71
N GLY A 426 27.79 -6.01 1.86
CA GLY A 426 27.15 -5.99 3.19
C GLY A 426 26.50 -4.64 3.53
N TRP A 427 25.63 -4.64 4.54
CA TRP A 427 24.94 -3.46 5.04
C TRP A 427 25.42 -3.11 6.45
N HIS A 428 25.59 -1.82 6.73
CA HIS A 428 25.93 -1.31 8.05
C HIS A 428 25.08 -0.08 8.38
N GLU A 429 24.94 0.24 9.66
CA GLU A 429 24.23 1.45 10.07
C GLU A 429 24.95 2.70 9.58
N ASP A 430 24.17 3.69 9.12
CA ASP A 430 24.65 4.99 8.68
C ASP A 430 24.23 6.08 9.67
N PRO A 431 25.12 6.46 10.62
CA PRO A 431 24.83 7.49 11.61
C PRO A 431 24.65 8.88 11.00
N GLU A 432 25.26 9.19 9.85
CA GLU A 432 25.16 10.49 9.20
C GLU A 432 23.76 10.71 8.63
N LEU A 433 23.25 9.70 7.92
CA LEU A 433 21.88 9.71 7.42
C LEU A 433 20.89 9.68 8.57
N ALA A 434 21.12 8.86 9.61
CA ALA A 434 20.27 8.83 10.79
C ALA A 434 20.20 10.21 11.49
N ASN A 435 21.33 10.92 11.60
CA ASN A 435 21.37 12.26 12.16
C ASN A 435 20.57 13.27 11.33
N THR A 436 20.66 13.18 10.00
CA THR A 436 19.92 14.04 9.06
C THR A 436 18.41 13.79 9.17
N LEU A 437 18.00 12.53 9.32
CA LEU A 437 16.60 12.12 9.41
C LEU A 437 16.00 12.16 10.82
N LYS A 438 16.73 12.68 11.83
CA LYS A 438 16.21 12.85 13.20
C LYS A 438 14.88 13.63 13.25
N ILE A 439 14.60 14.46 12.26
CA ILE A 439 13.36 15.22 12.17
C ILE A 439 12.11 14.32 12.03
N PHE A 440 12.26 13.12 11.46
CA PHE A 440 11.18 12.12 11.38
C PHE A 440 10.77 11.58 12.76
N GLU A 441 11.60 11.74 13.79
CA GLU A 441 11.20 11.41 15.16
C GLU A 441 10.17 12.42 15.72
N GLN A 442 10.23 13.67 15.25
CA GLN A 442 9.36 14.77 15.68
C GLN A 442 8.13 14.93 14.78
N GLY A 443 8.25 14.57 13.49
CA GLY A 443 7.17 14.65 12.51
C GLY A 443 6.18 13.48 12.61
N GLY A 444 4.91 13.68 12.24
CA GLY A 444 3.89 12.63 12.21
C GLY A 444 2.74 12.83 13.19
N ASP A 445 1.82 11.86 13.21
CA ASP A 445 0.66 11.94 14.09
C ASP A 445 0.98 11.43 15.50
N LYS A 446 0.43 12.11 16.51
CA LYS A 446 0.52 11.61 17.88
C LYS A 446 -0.45 10.44 17.99
N LEU A 447 -0.04 9.36 18.65
CA LEU A 447 -0.96 8.26 18.96
C LEU A 447 -2.13 8.81 19.78
N LEU A 448 -3.27 8.99 19.11
CA LEU A 448 -4.56 9.32 19.68
C LEU A 448 -5.47 8.11 19.41
N ALA A 449 -5.65 7.28 20.43
CA ALA A 449 -6.63 6.19 20.53
C ALA A 449 -6.34 4.83 19.82
N ASP A 450 -6.61 3.78 20.60
CA ASP A 450 -6.74 2.34 20.29
C ASP A 450 -5.54 1.60 19.66
N ASP A 451 -4.77 0.88 20.49
CA ASP A 451 -3.67 -0.01 20.08
C ASP A 451 -4.09 -0.99 18.97
N LYS A 452 -5.38 -1.39 18.95
CA LYS A 452 -5.91 -2.26 17.91
C LYS A 452 -5.95 -1.58 16.54
N ALA A 453 -6.34 -0.31 16.47
CA ALA A 453 -6.43 0.43 15.21
C ALA A 453 -5.05 0.61 14.57
N VAL A 454 -4.03 0.91 15.41
CA VAL A 454 -2.63 1.01 14.98
C VAL A 454 -2.14 -0.33 14.45
N ARG A 455 -2.42 -1.42 15.16
CA ARG A 455 -2.04 -2.76 14.74
C ARG A 455 -2.69 -3.14 13.42
N ASP A 456 -4.01 -2.96 13.28
CA ASP A 456 -4.75 -3.33 12.07
C ASP A 456 -4.34 -2.45 10.86
N MET A 457 -3.75 -1.28 11.12
CA MET A 457 -3.15 -0.42 10.11
C MET A 457 -1.75 -0.88 9.69
N LEU A 458 -0.89 -1.31 10.62
CA LEU A 458 0.49 -1.74 10.34
C LEU A 458 0.59 -3.20 9.84
N TYR A 459 -0.29 -4.07 10.33
CA TYR A 459 -0.24 -5.52 10.12
C TYR A 459 -1.58 -6.01 9.58
N ASN A 460 -1.66 -6.15 8.26
CA ASN A 460 -2.89 -6.51 7.56
C ASN A 460 -2.71 -7.51 6.43
N VAL A 461 -1.47 -7.86 6.08
CA VAL A 461 -1.16 -8.76 4.97
C VAL A 461 -1.41 -10.21 5.37
N GLU A 462 -1.07 -10.62 6.60
CA GLU A 462 -1.35 -11.98 7.07
C GLU A 462 -2.87 -12.26 7.16
N ASN A 463 -3.71 -11.23 7.26
CA ASN A 463 -5.17 -11.36 7.20
C ASN A 463 -5.69 -11.83 5.84
N LEU A 464 -4.88 -11.77 4.78
CA LEU A 464 -5.22 -12.31 3.46
C LEU A 464 -5.26 -13.85 3.46
N ARG A 465 -4.54 -14.50 4.38
CA ARG A 465 -4.49 -15.96 4.46
C ARG A 465 -5.88 -16.56 4.69
N LYS A 466 -6.22 -17.57 3.89
CA LYS A 466 -7.45 -18.35 4.05
C LYS A 466 -7.41 -19.08 5.39
N ARG A 467 -8.45 -18.91 6.22
CA ARG A 467 -8.55 -19.60 7.52
C ARG A 467 -9.23 -20.96 7.30
N PRO A 468 -8.70 -22.05 7.86
CA PRO A 468 -9.35 -23.36 7.77
C PRO A 468 -10.78 -23.27 8.33
N GLY A 469 -11.79 -23.61 7.53
CA GLY A 469 -13.20 -23.60 7.93
C GLY A 469 -13.95 -22.26 7.74
N ALA A 470 -13.28 -21.22 7.25
CA ALA A 470 -13.96 -20.06 6.68
C ALA A 470 -14.26 -20.36 5.20
N GLU A 471 -15.23 -21.25 4.95
CA GLU A 471 -15.88 -21.29 3.63
C GLU A 471 -16.73 -20.02 3.47
N ASP A 472 -16.67 -19.44 2.26
CA ASP A 472 -17.25 -18.15 1.87
C ASP A 472 -18.68 -17.85 2.33
#